data_AF-A0A0D6EC85-F1
#
_entry.id   AF-A0A0D6EC85-F1
#
_cell.length_a   1.000
_cell.length_b   1.000
_cell.length_c   1.000
_cell.angle_alpha   90.00
_cell.angle_beta   90.00
_cell.angle_gamma   90.00
#
_symmetry.space_group_name_H-M   'P 1'
#
loop_
_entity.id
_entity.type
_entity.pdbx_description
1 polymer ?
#
loop_
_entity_poly.entity_id
_entity_poly.type
_entity_poly.pdbx_seq_one_letter_code
_entity_poly.pdbx_strand_id
1 'polypeptide(L)' 'MQAIEFEADIQNGVVKIPDEYAHLKNRHARIVVLYENTADEESSSVRQVGIDFGPVKAPSLAAHDGVEYQRNLRDEW' A
#
# COMPACT_ATOMS: atom_id res chain seq x y z
N MET A 1 15.92 -16.61 2.07
CA MET A 1 15.25 -15.68 1.14
C MET A 1 16.12 -15.55 -0.09
N GLN A 2 15.54 -15.57 -1.29
CA GLN A 2 16.27 -15.57 -2.56
C GLN A 2 15.67 -14.47 -3.45
N ALA A 3 16.52 -13.73 -4.16
CA ALA A 3 16.13 -12.69 -5.11
C ALA A 3 16.45 -13.15 -6.53
N ILE A 4 15.59 -12.79 -7.46
CA ILE A 4 15.74 -13.08 -8.89
C ILE A 4 15.59 -11.74 -9.59
N GLU A 5 16.53 -11.46 -10.48
CA GLU A 5 16.51 -10.29 -11.35
C GLU A 5 16.26 -10.76 -12.78
N PHE A 6 15.29 -10.14 -13.44
CA PHE A 6 14.97 -10.41 -14.83
C PHE A 6 14.46 -9.12 -15.48
N GLU A 7 14.62 -9.03 -16.79
CA GLU A 7 14.10 -7.93 -17.60
C GLU A 7 12.85 -8.41 -18.34
N ALA A 8 11.80 -7.59 -18.31
CA ALA A 8 10.56 -7.88 -19.01
C ALA A 8 9.81 -6.58 -19.30
N ASP A 9 9.13 -6.55 -20.46
CA ASP A 9 8.27 -5.43 -20.80
C ASP A 9 7.00 -5.42 -19.94
N ILE A 10 6.60 -4.23 -19.50
CA ILE A 10 5.27 -3.99 -18.93
C ILE A 10 4.29 -3.83 -20.09
N GLN A 11 3.43 -4.82 -20.30
CA GLN A 11 2.40 -4.76 -21.34
C GLN A 11 1.01 -4.63 -20.71
N ASN A 12 0.30 -3.53 -20.99
CA ASN A 12 -1.02 -3.24 -20.43
C ASN A 12 -1.06 -3.31 -18.89
N GLY A 13 -0.01 -2.83 -18.22
CA GLY A 13 0.12 -2.87 -16.76
C GLY A 13 0.41 -4.26 -16.18
N VAL A 14 0.72 -5.26 -17.02
CA VAL A 14 1.04 -6.62 -16.59
C VAL A 14 2.50 -6.93 -16.91
N VAL A 15 3.26 -7.32 -15.88
CA VAL A 15 4.57 -7.96 -16.04
C VAL A 15 4.39 -9.46 -15.99
N LYS A 16 4.81 -10.16 -17.05
CA LYS A 16 4.83 -11.62 -17.06
C LYS A 16 6.15 -12.12 -16.52
N ILE A 17 6.10 -13.02 -15.54
CA ILE A 17 7.27 -13.74 -15.06
C ILE A 17 7.70 -14.71 -16.17
N PRO A 18 8.97 -14.67 -16.62
CA PRO A 18 9.49 -15.59 -17.63
C PRO A 18 9.31 -17.07 -17.26
N ASP A 19 9.10 -17.92 -18.28
CA ASP A 19 8.80 -19.35 -18.08
C ASP A 19 9.93 -20.13 -17.39
N GLU A 20 11.18 -19.65 -17.47
CA GLU A 20 12.33 -20.20 -16.74
C GLU A 20 12.11 -20.18 -15.21
N TYR A 21 11.26 -19.27 -14.71
CA TYR A 21 10.87 -19.16 -13.31
C TYR A 21 9.49 -19.75 -13.02
N ALA A 22 8.96 -20.66 -13.87
CA ALA A 22 7.66 -21.31 -13.66
C ALA A 22 7.53 -22.04 -12.32
N HIS A 23 8.66 -22.42 -11.69
CA HIS A 23 8.70 -23.01 -10.35
C HIS A 23 8.24 -22.04 -9.23
N LEU A 24 8.13 -20.74 -9.52
CA LEU A 24 7.60 -19.72 -8.60
C LEU A 24 6.07 -19.58 -8.68
N LYS A 25 5.40 -20.34 -9.55
CA LYS A 25 3.92 -20.32 -9.64
C LYS A 25 3.29 -20.56 -8.28
N ASN A 26 2.30 -19.72 -7.94
CA ASN A 26 1.51 -19.77 -6.70
C ASN A 26 2.34 -19.61 -5.41
N ARG A 27 3.53 -18.99 -5.46
CA ARG A 27 4.30 -18.64 -4.27
C ARG A 27 4.11 -17.17 -3.90
N HIS A 28 4.21 -16.89 -2.60
CA HIS A 28 4.29 -15.51 -2.12
C HIS A 28 5.67 -14.92 -2.46
N ALA A 29 5.69 -13.78 -3.13
CA ALA A 29 6.90 -13.08 -3.51
C ALA A 29 6.74 -11.56 -3.31
N ARG A 30 7.84 -10.89 -2.97
CA ARG A 30 7.94 -9.43 -2.96
C ARG A 30 8.61 -9.00 -4.27
N ILE A 31 7.90 -8.20 -5.07
CA ILE A 31 8.40 -7.70 -6.36
C ILE A 31 8.82 -6.24 -6.21
N VAL A 32 9.98 -5.88 -6.76
CA VAL A 32 10.47 -4.51 -6.87
C VAL A 32 10.70 -4.26 -8.36
N VAL A 33 10.06 -3.23 -8.91
CA VAL A 33 10.14 -2.89 -10.33
C VAL A 33 10.99 -1.63 -10.49
N LEU A 34 12.05 -1.72 -11.27
CA LEU A 34 12.85 -0.58 -11.71
C LEU A 34 12.50 -0.33 -13.18
N TYR A 35 12.22 0.93 -13.52
CA TYR A 35 11.95 1.34 -14.89
C TYR A 35 12.64 2.67 -15.15
N GLU A 36 13.04 2.91 -16.40
CA GLU A 36 13.58 4.19 -16.80
C GLU A 36 12.43 5.20 -16.93
N ASN A 37 12.54 6.32 -16.22
CA ASN A 37 11.56 7.39 -16.32
C ASN A 37 11.79 8.16 -17.63
N THR A 38 11.07 7.80 -18.68
CA THR A 38 11.10 8.48 -19.98
C THR A 38 10.18 9.71 -19.96
N ALA A 39 10.51 10.69 -19.11
CA ALA A 39 10.10 12.11 -19.10
C ALA A 39 8.62 12.55 -19.34
N ASP A 40 7.66 11.68 -19.68
CA ASP A 40 6.30 12.06 -20.07
C ASP A 40 5.20 11.21 -19.40
N GLU A 41 5.52 10.46 -18.35
CA GLU A 41 4.47 9.91 -17.49
C GLU A 41 4.09 10.97 -16.46
N GLU A 42 3.25 11.90 -16.89
CA GLU A 42 2.47 12.79 -16.03
C GLU A 42 1.85 11.93 -14.92
N SER A 43 2.48 12.01 -13.75
CA SER A 43 1.94 11.68 -12.45
C SER A 43 0.51 11.17 -12.50
N SER A 44 0.34 9.85 -12.63
CA SER A 44 -0.79 9.17 -12.01
C SER A 44 -0.55 9.21 -10.49
N SER A 45 -0.37 10.41 -9.94
CA SER A 45 -0.64 10.67 -8.54
C SER A 45 -2.10 10.32 -8.40
N VAL A 46 -2.38 9.14 -7.85
CA VAL A 46 -3.64 8.90 -7.18
C VAL A 46 -3.81 10.14 -6.31
N ARG A 47 -4.73 11.04 -6.68
CA ARG A 47 -5.00 12.24 -5.89
C ARG A 47 -5.26 11.71 -4.50
N GLN A 48 -4.32 11.93 -3.57
CA GLN A 48 -4.58 11.71 -2.16
C GLN A 48 -5.61 12.77 -1.82
N VAL A 49 -6.89 12.44 -2.03
CA VAL A 49 -7.99 13.24 -1.56
C VAL A 49 -7.88 13.12 -0.05
N GLY A 50 -7.29 14.14 0.56
CA GLY A 50 -7.30 14.26 2.02
C GLY A 50 -8.74 14.10 2.47
N ILE A 51 -9.01 13.06 3.25
CA ILE A 51 -10.34 12.84 3.79
C ILE A 51 -10.54 13.95 4.82
N ASP A 52 -11.43 14.90 4.51
CA ASP A 52 -11.77 15.97 5.43
C ASP A 52 -12.71 15.43 6.52
N PHE A 53 -12.19 15.33 7.75
CA PHE A 53 -12.95 14.93 8.92
C PHE A 53 -13.57 16.12 9.67
N GLY A 54 -13.37 17.36 9.20
CA GLY A 54 -14.01 18.57 9.75
C GLY A 54 -15.54 18.51 9.90
N PRO A 55 -16.31 17.88 9.00
CA PRO A 55 -17.76 17.76 9.16
C PRO A 55 -18.17 16.62 10.11
N VAL A 56 -17.26 15.73 10.52
CA VAL A 56 -17.57 14.60 11.41
C VAL A 56 -17.59 15.09 12.86
N LYS A 57 -18.77 15.54 13.30
CA LYS A 57 -19.03 15.71 14.74
C LYS A 57 -19.33 14.35 15.35
N ALA A 58 -18.29 13.60 15.71
CA ALA A 58 -18.44 12.38 16.50
C ALA A 58 -18.64 12.76 17.97
N PRO A 59 -19.83 12.57 18.57
CA PRO A 59 -20.06 12.90 19.98
C PRO A 59 -19.15 12.12 20.93
N SER A 60 -18.70 10.93 20.50
CA SER A 60 -17.75 10.08 21.21
C SER A 60 -16.35 10.68 21.35
N LEU A 61 -15.96 11.61 20.47
CA LEU A 61 -14.68 12.34 20.56
C LEU A 61 -14.78 13.61 21.43
N ALA A 62 -16.00 14.08 21.72
CA ALA A 62 -16.23 15.28 22.52
C ALA A 62 -16.53 14.97 24.00
N ALA A 63 -17.05 13.78 24.29
CA ALA A 63 -17.53 13.42 25.62
C ALA A 63 -16.41 12.97 26.57
N HIS A 64 -15.30 12.44 26.06
CA HIS A 64 -14.18 11.95 26.86
C HIS A 64 -12.87 12.28 26.17
N ASP A 65 -11.84 12.63 26.96
CA ASP A 65 -10.48 12.66 26.44
C ASP A 65 -10.15 11.25 25.90
N GLY A 66 -9.84 11.18 24.60
CA GLY A 66 -9.57 9.90 23.93
C GLY A 66 -8.43 9.13 24.60
N VAL A 67 -7.51 9.83 25.27
CA VAL A 67 -6.41 9.22 26.03
C VAL A 67 -6.90 8.60 27.34
N GLU A 68 -7.83 9.24 28.04
CA GLU A 68 -8.42 8.68 29.27
C GLU A 68 -9.25 7.43 28.98
N TYR A 69 -10.05 7.44 27.91
CA TYR A 69 -10.84 6.28 27.50
C TYR A 69 -9.96 5.06 27.18
N GLN A 70 -8.84 5.29 26.47
CA GLN A 70 -7.88 4.24 26.16
C GLN A 70 -7.17 3.69 27.40
N ARG A 71 -6.90 4.53 28.41
CA ARG A 71 -6.30 4.08 29.68
C ARG A 71 -7.26 3.22 30.49
N ASN A 72 -8.52 3.65 30.64
CA ASN A 72 -9.53 2.89 31.37
C ASN A 72 -9.74 1.49 30.79
N LEU A 73 -9.81 1.34 29.46
CA LEU A 73 -9.95 0.03 28.82
C LEU A 73 -8.74 -0.89 29.03
N ARG A 74 -7.54 -0.32 29.21
CA ARG A 74 -6.30 -1.09 29.40
C ARG A 74 -6.16 -1.61 30.82
N ASP A 75 -6.69 -0.88 31.80
CA ASP A 75 -6.64 -1.25 33.21
C ASP A 75 -7.75 -2.26 33.60
N GLU A 76 -8.71 -2.53 32.70
CA GLU A 76 -9.76 -3.55 32.87
C GLU A 76 -9.37 -4.95 32.36
N TRP A 77 -8.12 -5.17 31.90
CA TRP A 77 -7.59 -6.46 31.41
C TRP A 77 -6.47 -7.04 32.29
#